data_AF-A0A3D3GB79-F1
#
_entry.id   AF-A0A3D3GB79-F1
#
_cell.length_a   1.000
_cell.length_b   1.000
_cell.length_c   1.000
_cell.angle_alpha   90.00
_cell.angle_beta   90.00
_cell.angle_gamma   90.00
#
_symmetry.space_group_name_H-M   'P 1'
#
loop_
_entity.id
_entity.type
_entity.pdbx_description
1 polymer ?
#
loop_
_entity_poly.entity_id
_entity_poly.type
_entity_poly.pdbx_seq_one_letter_code
_entity_poly.pdbx_strand_id
1 'polypeptide(L)'
;MGTWLPIFIIFASGLCSAAGADEYFRSTRVDKTVPAHCSEPALRQFSLKQKTVIYGIDGSSARGFTHEIAISRDDAAYLWATFLSNKQYDSRTMLEVRHRRLEAPFKALADAQREMGFSFEKEGDVLEALAITDLAREYPAPRYFITGGIEYSDGASNTIGELDILVGEREGCRIIAIGESKLGPKQLSHARKQLQRFLDFLRTKCAGSSQCG
;
A
#
# COMPACT_ATOMS: atom_id res chain seq x y z
N MET A 1 36.95 -39.21 -45.10
CA MET A 1 36.33 -39.77 -43.87
C MET A 1 36.42 -38.69 -42.80
N GLY A 2 35.34 -37.91 -42.63
CA GLY A 2 35.26 -36.86 -41.62
C GLY A 2 34.03 -37.11 -40.77
N THR A 3 34.26 -37.46 -39.50
CA THR A 3 33.21 -37.75 -38.51
C THR A 3 32.63 -36.45 -37.96
N TRP A 4 31.34 -36.23 -38.20
CA TRP A 4 30.55 -35.18 -37.57
C TRP A 4 29.98 -35.68 -36.24
N LEU A 5 30.24 -34.96 -35.15
CA LEU A 5 29.62 -35.17 -33.83
C LEU A 5 28.47 -34.15 -33.67
N PRO A 6 27.25 -34.57 -33.34
CA PRO A 6 26.17 -33.64 -33.02
C PRO A 6 26.33 -33.13 -31.58
N ILE A 7 26.38 -31.81 -31.42
CA ILE A 7 26.28 -31.12 -30.14
C ILE A 7 24.81 -31.12 -29.72
N PHE A 8 24.48 -31.86 -28.66
CA PHE A 8 23.17 -31.77 -27.99
C PHE A 8 23.18 -30.55 -27.06
N ILE A 9 22.46 -29.49 -27.44
CA ILE A 9 22.14 -28.38 -26.53
C ILE A 9 20.96 -28.83 -25.67
N ILE A 10 21.22 -29.14 -24.41
CA ILE A 10 20.18 -29.38 -23.41
C ILE A 10 19.63 -28.02 -22.98
N PHE A 11 18.45 -27.66 -23.49
CA PHE A 11 17.64 -26.59 -22.91
C PHE A 11 17.08 -27.09 -21.58
N ALA A 12 17.70 -26.68 -20.47
CA ALA A 12 17.12 -26.83 -19.16
C ALA A 12 15.95 -25.85 -19.04
N SER A 13 14.74 -26.34 -19.31
CA SER A 13 13.48 -25.65 -19.03
C SER A 13 13.34 -25.53 -17.50
N GLY A 14 13.87 -24.45 -16.94
CA GLY A 14 13.62 -24.07 -15.56
C GLY A 14 12.12 -23.85 -15.37
N LEU A 15 11.48 -24.77 -14.65
CA LEU A 15 10.16 -24.58 -14.09
C LEU A 15 10.24 -23.39 -13.13
N CYS A 16 9.86 -22.20 -13.60
CA CYS A 16 9.45 -21.12 -12.71
C CYS A 16 8.23 -21.63 -11.95
N SER A 17 8.45 -22.11 -10.72
CA SER A 17 7.38 -22.22 -9.74
C SER A 17 6.80 -20.82 -9.57
N ALA A 18 5.68 -20.54 -10.24
CA ALA A 18 4.84 -19.41 -9.94
C ALA A 18 4.41 -19.59 -8.48
N ALA A 19 5.12 -18.91 -7.58
CA ALA A 19 4.78 -18.86 -6.17
C ALA A 19 3.55 -17.96 -6.06
N GLY A 20 2.39 -18.54 -6.42
CA GLY A 20 1.11 -17.85 -6.47
C GLY A 20 0.77 -17.18 -5.15
N ALA A 21 -0.06 -16.15 -5.24
CA ALA A 21 -0.73 -15.52 -4.12
C ALA A 21 -1.13 -16.59 -3.09
N ASP A 22 -0.75 -16.39 -1.84
CA ASP A 22 -1.27 -17.28 -0.80
C ASP A 22 -2.71 -16.89 -0.47
N GLU A 23 -3.45 -17.84 0.10
CA GLU A 23 -4.87 -17.71 0.42
C GLU A 23 -5.19 -16.62 1.45
N TYR A 24 -4.18 -15.97 2.05
CA TYR A 24 -4.35 -15.05 3.15
C TYR A 24 -4.42 -13.60 2.71
N PHE A 25 -3.98 -13.24 1.50
CA PHE A 25 -3.89 -11.83 1.09
C PHE A 25 -4.61 -11.56 -0.23
N ARG A 26 -5.23 -10.39 -0.29
CA ARG A 26 -5.86 -9.90 -1.51
C ARG A 26 -5.67 -8.38 -1.64
N SER A 27 -5.18 -7.95 -2.79
CA SER A 27 -5.21 -6.53 -3.15
C SER A 27 -6.64 -6.11 -3.52
N THR A 28 -7.14 -5.04 -2.91
CA THR A 28 -8.48 -4.49 -3.19
C THR A 28 -8.53 -3.64 -4.45
N ARG A 29 -7.36 -3.32 -5.02
CA ARG A 29 -7.19 -2.51 -6.23
C ARG A 29 -5.99 -2.96 -7.06
N VAL A 30 -5.98 -2.53 -8.32
CA VAL A 30 -4.86 -2.75 -9.24
C VAL A 30 -3.91 -1.56 -9.16
N ASP A 31 -2.72 -1.79 -8.62
CA ASP A 31 -1.68 -0.78 -8.48
C ASP A 31 -0.55 -1.02 -9.50
N LYS A 32 -0.46 -0.14 -10.51
CA LYS A 32 0.54 -0.27 -11.59
C LYS A 32 1.94 0.13 -11.14
N THR A 33 2.08 0.73 -9.96
CA THR A 33 3.37 1.16 -9.42
C THR A 33 4.12 0.00 -8.76
N VAL A 34 3.40 -1.06 -8.37
CA VAL A 34 3.97 -2.29 -7.82
C VAL A 34 4.57 -3.14 -8.95
N PRO A 35 5.83 -3.62 -8.84
CA PRO A 35 6.40 -4.54 -9.82
C PRO A 35 5.52 -5.78 -10.02
N ALA A 36 5.39 -6.26 -11.25
CA ALA A 36 4.55 -7.41 -11.57
C ALA A 36 4.91 -8.68 -10.77
N HIS A 37 6.18 -8.88 -10.42
CA HIS A 37 6.59 -10.03 -9.59
C HIS A 37 6.31 -9.82 -8.08
N CYS A 38 5.86 -8.64 -7.68
CA CYS A 38 5.45 -8.29 -6.31
C CYS A 38 3.95 -7.96 -6.19
N SER A 39 3.16 -8.05 -7.27
CA SER A 39 1.75 -7.62 -7.28
C SER A 39 0.82 -8.54 -6.50
N GLU A 40 1.28 -9.76 -6.19
CA GLU A 40 0.58 -10.74 -5.37
C GLU A 40 1.24 -10.79 -3.99
N PRO A 41 0.62 -10.19 -2.95
CA PRO A 41 1.15 -10.28 -1.60
C PRO A 41 1.12 -11.72 -1.10
N ALA A 42 2.12 -12.10 -0.31
CA ALA A 42 2.21 -13.43 0.28
C ALA A 42 2.88 -13.38 1.64
N LEU A 43 2.54 -14.31 2.54
CA LEU A 43 3.03 -14.39 3.90
C LEU A 43 4.56 -14.34 3.98
N ARG A 44 5.25 -14.97 3.01
CA ARG A 44 6.71 -15.00 2.92
C ARG A 44 7.40 -13.65 2.76
N GLN A 45 6.66 -12.63 2.33
CA GLN A 45 7.18 -11.28 2.16
C GLN A 45 7.20 -10.50 3.49
N PHE A 46 6.46 -10.97 4.51
CA PHE A 46 6.30 -10.29 5.78
C PHE A 46 7.26 -10.83 6.85
N SER A 47 7.56 -9.98 7.83
CA SER A 47 8.32 -10.34 9.03
C SER A 47 7.69 -9.75 10.28
N LEU A 48 7.89 -10.38 11.43
CA LEU A 48 7.44 -9.88 12.73
C LEU A 48 8.19 -8.62 13.20
N LYS A 49 9.30 -8.25 12.53
CA LYS A 49 10.17 -7.12 12.89
C LYS A 49 10.03 -5.90 11.96
N GLN A 50 9.01 -5.87 11.10
CA GLN A 50 8.77 -4.75 10.20
C GLN A 50 8.44 -3.45 10.94
N LYS A 51 8.85 -2.32 10.36
CA LYS A 51 8.54 -0.99 10.90
C LYS A 51 7.02 -0.77 10.83
N THR A 52 6.47 -0.13 11.85
CA THR A 52 5.07 0.33 11.83
C THR A 52 5.01 1.83 11.66
N VAL A 53 4.11 2.31 10.80
CA VAL A 53 3.85 3.74 10.61
C VAL A 53 2.36 4.02 10.77
N ILE A 54 2.02 5.13 11.42
CA ILE A 54 0.64 5.59 11.52
C ILE A 54 0.60 7.04 11.00
N TYR A 55 -0.19 7.25 9.95
CA TYR A 55 -0.40 8.55 9.33
C TYR A 55 -1.67 9.22 9.87
N GLY A 56 -1.55 10.51 10.15
CA GLY A 56 -2.68 11.37 10.48
C GLY A 56 -2.68 12.64 9.63
N ILE A 57 -3.67 13.49 9.88
CA ILE A 57 -3.74 14.87 9.35
C ILE A 57 -3.09 15.87 10.31
N ASP A 58 -3.09 17.15 9.96
CA ASP A 58 -2.48 18.22 10.75
C ASP A 58 -2.78 18.13 12.26
N GLY A 59 -1.73 18.29 13.07
CA GLY A 59 -1.77 18.19 14.54
C GLY A 59 -1.85 16.77 15.10
N SER A 60 -1.77 15.74 14.26
CA SER A 60 -1.78 14.33 14.68
C SER A 60 -0.46 13.89 15.32
N SER A 61 0.68 14.40 14.87
CA SER A 61 1.98 14.00 15.42
C SER A 61 2.11 14.35 16.90
N ALA A 62 1.55 15.48 17.34
CA ALA A 62 1.48 15.88 18.75
C ALA A 62 0.71 14.88 19.64
N ARG A 63 -0.03 13.95 19.04
CA ARG A 63 -0.81 12.92 19.74
C ARG A 63 -0.20 11.53 19.64
N GLY A 64 0.95 11.39 18.97
CA GLY A 64 1.70 10.14 18.87
C GLY A 64 1.46 9.34 17.58
N PHE A 65 0.96 9.99 16.53
CA PHE A 65 1.08 9.48 15.16
C PHE A 65 2.54 9.57 14.69
N THR A 66 2.96 8.64 13.83
CA THR A 66 4.34 8.61 13.31
C THR A 66 4.59 9.73 12.32
N HIS A 67 3.63 9.98 11.44
CA HIS A 67 3.68 11.00 10.40
C HIS A 67 2.37 11.77 10.36
N GLU A 68 2.42 12.99 9.80
CA GLU A 68 1.25 13.81 9.54
C GLU A 68 1.31 14.43 8.14
N ILE A 69 0.17 14.51 7.48
CA ILE A 69 -0.02 15.26 6.25
C ILE A 69 -0.59 16.64 6.61
N ALA A 70 0.02 17.69 6.07
CA ALA A 70 -0.36 19.08 6.33
C ALA A 70 -1.66 19.49 5.60
N ILE A 71 -2.76 18.81 5.92
CA ILE A 71 -4.13 19.14 5.52
C ILE A 71 -5.02 19.08 6.75
N SER A 72 -6.09 19.88 6.77
CA SER A 72 -7.12 19.75 7.80
C SER A 72 -8.12 18.63 7.48
N ARG A 73 -9.01 18.33 8.43
CA ARG A 73 -10.15 17.41 8.21
C ARG A 73 -11.10 17.96 7.13
N ASP A 74 -11.31 19.27 7.12
CA ASP A 74 -12.19 19.93 6.15
C ASP A 74 -11.58 19.89 4.74
N ASP A 75 -10.26 20.01 4.62
CA ASP A 75 -9.55 19.85 3.35
C ASP A 75 -9.63 18.41 2.82
N ALA A 76 -9.47 17.42 3.70
CA ALA A 76 -9.64 16.01 3.34
C ALA A 76 -11.06 15.73 2.84
N ALA A 77 -12.08 16.25 3.53
CA ALA A 77 -13.48 16.12 3.13
C ALA A 77 -13.76 16.81 1.78
N TYR A 78 -13.20 18.00 1.57
CA TYR A 78 -13.32 18.74 0.31
C TYR A 78 -12.69 17.98 -0.87
N LEU A 79 -11.47 17.48 -0.70
CA LEU A 79 -10.77 16.69 -1.70
C LEU A 79 -11.55 15.40 -2.00
N TRP A 80 -11.97 14.67 -0.97
CA TRP A 80 -12.77 13.45 -1.13
C TRP A 80 -14.04 13.71 -1.95
N ALA A 81 -14.84 14.72 -1.58
CA ALA A 81 -16.07 15.06 -2.30
C ALA A 81 -15.81 15.42 -3.77
N THR A 82 -14.68 16.07 -4.05
CA THR A 82 -14.25 16.43 -5.40
C THR A 82 -13.96 15.20 -6.26
N PHE A 83 -13.20 14.24 -5.72
CA PHE A 83 -12.84 13.01 -6.42
C PHE A 83 -14.02 12.04 -6.55
N LEU A 84 -14.79 11.85 -5.48
CA LEU A 84 -16.01 11.02 -5.47
C LEU A 84 -17.04 11.50 -6.50
N SER A 85 -17.18 12.82 -6.67
CA SER A 85 -18.14 13.40 -7.62
C SER A 85 -17.61 13.54 -9.05
N ASN A 86 -16.38 13.06 -9.34
CA ASN A 86 -15.71 13.26 -10.62
C ASN A 86 -15.63 14.73 -11.09
N LYS A 87 -15.39 15.66 -10.15
CA LYS A 87 -15.33 17.11 -10.43
C LYS A 87 -13.89 17.62 -10.57
N GLN A 88 -12.92 16.75 -10.83
CA GLN A 88 -11.49 17.08 -10.87
C GLN A 88 -11.15 18.13 -11.96
N TYR A 89 -11.99 18.27 -12.99
CA TYR A 89 -11.78 19.18 -14.11
C TYR A 89 -12.69 20.42 -14.09
N ASP A 90 -13.54 20.56 -13.06
CA ASP A 90 -14.41 21.73 -12.95
C ASP A 90 -13.61 22.99 -12.59
N SER A 91 -13.87 24.09 -13.30
CA SER A 91 -13.11 25.33 -13.12
C SER A 91 -13.31 25.96 -11.73
N ARG A 92 -14.49 25.80 -11.11
CA ARG A 92 -14.74 26.29 -9.75
C ARG A 92 -14.01 25.43 -8.73
N THR A 93 -14.01 24.12 -8.91
CA THR A 93 -13.16 23.19 -8.14
C THR A 93 -11.70 23.63 -8.18
N MET A 94 -11.14 23.86 -9.37
CA MET A 94 -9.73 24.24 -9.49
C MET A 94 -9.41 25.61 -8.86
N LEU A 95 -10.36 26.54 -8.88
CA LEU A 95 -10.22 27.82 -8.18
C LEU A 95 -10.18 27.62 -6.65
N GLU A 96 -11.07 26.79 -6.13
CA GLU A 96 -11.17 26.50 -4.69
C GLU A 96 -9.96 25.68 -4.19
N VAL A 97 -9.47 24.72 -4.98
CA VAL A 97 -8.21 24.01 -4.72
C VAL A 97 -7.05 25.00 -4.54
N ARG A 98 -6.93 26.00 -5.42
CA ARG A 98 -5.91 27.05 -5.28
C ARG A 98 -6.15 27.95 -4.08
N HIS A 99 -7.39 28.33 -3.82
CA HIS A 99 -7.74 29.18 -2.68
C HIS A 99 -7.35 28.51 -1.35
N ARG A 100 -7.59 27.21 -1.23
CA ARG A 100 -7.23 26.38 -0.07
C ARG A 100 -5.76 25.94 -0.05
N ARG A 101 -4.98 26.23 -1.10
CA ARG A 101 -3.58 25.78 -1.26
C ARG A 101 -3.43 24.25 -1.29
N LEU A 102 -4.37 23.57 -1.95
CA LEU A 102 -4.44 22.11 -2.03
C LEU A 102 -3.91 21.57 -3.37
N GLU A 103 -3.14 22.34 -4.14
CA GLU A 103 -2.67 21.92 -5.47
C GLU A 103 -1.79 20.67 -5.40
N ALA A 104 -0.87 20.62 -4.43
CA ALA A 104 0.01 19.46 -4.22
C ALA A 104 -0.76 18.19 -3.83
N PRO A 105 -1.60 18.18 -2.77
CA PRO A 105 -2.39 17.00 -2.45
C PRO A 105 -3.37 16.64 -3.57
N PHE A 106 -4.01 17.61 -4.23
CA PHE A 106 -4.89 17.35 -5.36
C PHE A 106 -4.16 16.60 -6.50
N LYS A 107 -2.96 17.05 -6.88
CA LYS A 107 -2.15 16.37 -7.88
C LYS A 107 -1.80 14.94 -7.45
N ALA A 108 -1.40 14.74 -6.19
CA ALA A 108 -1.08 13.43 -5.65
C ALA A 108 -2.28 12.46 -5.72
N LEU A 109 -3.49 12.92 -5.37
CA LEU A 109 -4.71 12.13 -5.49
C LEU A 109 -5.05 11.76 -6.94
N ALA A 110 -4.85 12.70 -7.89
CA ALA A 110 -5.07 12.44 -9.31
C ALA A 110 -4.09 11.39 -9.86
N ASP A 111 -2.84 11.44 -9.42
CA ASP A 111 -1.84 10.43 -9.77
C ASP A 111 -2.18 9.07 -9.13
N ALA A 112 -2.61 9.05 -7.86
CA ALA A 112 -3.03 7.84 -7.17
C ALA A 112 -4.25 7.17 -7.84
N GLN A 113 -5.25 7.95 -8.28
CA GLN A 113 -6.38 7.42 -9.05
C GLN A 113 -5.93 6.73 -10.33
N ARG A 114 -5.02 7.37 -11.08
CA ARG A 114 -4.60 6.92 -12.42
C ARG A 114 -3.63 5.73 -12.39
N GLU A 115 -2.69 5.77 -11.45
CA GLU A 115 -1.58 4.82 -11.37
C GLU A 115 -1.84 3.70 -10.36
N MET A 116 -2.54 3.99 -9.26
CA MET A 116 -2.71 3.06 -8.14
C MET A 116 -4.14 2.52 -8.00
N GLY A 117 -5.07 3.01 -8.83
CA GLY A 117 -6.45 2.49 -8.89
C GLY A 117 -7.35 2.92 -7.73
N PHE A 118 -7.05 4.04 -7.05
CA PHE A 118 -7.96 4.59 -6.03
C PHE A 118 -9.31 5.02 -6.64
N SER A 119 -10.42 4.54 -6.08
CA SER A 119 -11.78 4.95 -6.45
C SER A 119 -12.32 6.08 -5.57
N PHE A 120 -11.70 6.36 -4.43
CA PHE A 120 -12.12 7.37 -3.44
C PHE A 120 -13.56 7.19 -2.94
N GLU A 121 -14.02 5.94 -2.79
CA GLU A 121 -15.35 5.61 -2.28
C GLU A 121 -15.53 6.05 -0.82
N LYS A 122 -14.44 6.11 -0.06
CA LYS A 122 -14.44 6.53 1.34
C LYS A 122 -13.50 7.71 1.53
N GLU A 123 -13.80 8.55 2.51
CA GLU A 123 -12.96 9.72 2.80
C GLU A 123 -11.54 9.32 3.25
N GLY A 124 -11.40 8.17 3.91
CA GLY A 124 -10.11 7.61 4.34
C GLY A 124 -9.10 7.46 3.20
N ASP A 125 -9.57 7.12 2.00
CA ASP A 125 -8.78 6.91 0.80
C ASP A 125 -7.92 8.14 0.44
N VAL A 126 -8.41 9.35 0.76
CA VAL A 126 -7.64 10.59 0.57
C VAL A 126 -6.36 10.57 1.39
N LEU A 127 -6.45 10.22 2.68
CA LEU A 127 -5.27 10.20 3.54
C LEU A 127 -4.35 9.05 3.19
N GLU A 128 -4.89 7.89 2.81
CA GLU A 128 -4.10 6.75 2.36
C GLU A 128 -3.25 7.09 1.13
N ALA A 129 -3.86 7.64 0.08
CA ALA A 129 -3.16 8.05 -1.14
C ALA A 129 -2.08 9.11 -0.86
N LEU A 130 -2.37 10.07 0.01
CA LEU A 130 -1.40 11.09 0.41
C LEU A 130 -0.26 10.51 1.26
N ALA A 131 -0.55 9.57 2.16
CA ALA A 131 0.46 8.90 2.97
C ALA A 131 1.43 8.07 2.11
N ILE A 132 0.92 7.35 1.13
CA ILE A 132 1.76 6.61 0.16
C ILE A 132 2.66 7.57 -0.62
N THR A 133 2.09 8.67 -1.12
CA THR A 133 2.86 9.70 -1.84
C THR A 133 3.96 10.31 -0.96
N ASP A 134 3.65 10.57 0.31
CA ASP A 134 4.57 11.14 1.29
C ASP A 134 5.75 10.20 1.60
N LEU A 135 5.45 8.91 1.79
CA LEU A 135 6.42 7.85 2.05
C LEU A 135 7.38 7.63 0.88
N ALA A 136 7.01 7.98 -0.35
CA ALA A 136 7.88 7.88 -1.52
C ALA A 136 9.15 8.74 -1.40
N ARG A 137 9.16 9.73 -0.49
CA ARG A 137 10.35 10.53 -0.15
C ARG A 137 11.33 9.77 0.75
N GLU A 138 10.82 8.97 1.68
CA GLU A 138 11.64 8.12 2.58
C GLU A 138 12.05 6.82 1.88
N TYR A 139 11.18 6.27 1.04
CA TYR A 139 11.36 5.00 0.33
C TYR A 139 11.28 5.21 -1.20
N PRO A 140 12.31 5.80 -1.81
CA PRO A 140 12.27 6.14 -3.23
C PRO A 140 12.43 4.93 -4.16
N ALA A 141 11.82 5.03 -5.33
CA ALA A 141 12.16 4.21 -6.48
C ALA A 141 13.62 4.46 -6.94
N PRO A 142 14.29 3.49 -7.60
CA PRO A 142 13.79 2.17 -7.98
C PRO A 142 13.95 1.11 -6.89
N ARG A 143 14.36 1.47 -5.66
CA ARG A 143 14.64 0.47 -4.62
C ARG A 143 13.38 -0.08 -3.96
N TYR A 144 12.39 0.78 -3.75
CA TYR A 144 11.17 0.45 -3.02
C TYR A 144 9.91 0.61 -3.89
N PHE A 145 8.86 -0.10 -3.51
CA PHE A 145 7.48 0.17 -3.92
C PHE A 145 6.65 0.44 -2.67
N ILE A 146 5.58 1.22 -2.84
CA ILE A 146 4.66 1.57 -1.76
C ILE A 146 3.26 1.36 -2.30
N THR A 147 2.43 0.63 -1.56
CA THR A 147 1.06 0.34 -1.93
C THR A 147 0.18 0.29 -0.69
N GLY A 148 -1.09 -0.07 -0.85
CA GLY A 148 -2.07 -0.17 0.23
C GLY A 148 -3.27 -0.99 -0.23
N GLY A 149 -4.32 -0.98 0.58
CA GLY A 149 -5.54 -1.74 0.29
C GLY A 149 -5.29 -3.24 0.22
N ILE A 150 -4.51 -3.77 1.16
CA ILE A 150 -4.25 -5.21 1.22
C ILE A 150 -5.09 -5.82 2.33
N GLU A 151 -6.13 -6.54 1.93
CA GLU A 151 -6.92 -7.35 2.83
C GLU A 151 -6.14 -8.58 3.26
N TYR A 152 -6.35 -8.98 4.52
CA TYR A 152 -5.83 -10.23 5.05
C TYR A 152 -6.93 -11.04 5.74
N SER A 153 -6.88 -12.36 5.55
CA SER A 153 -7.88 -13.32 6.00
C SER A 153 -7.26 -14.52 6.70
N ASP A 154 -8.07 -15.31 7.43
CA ASP A 154 -7.62 -16.57 8.03
C ASP A 154 -7.53 -17.73 7.01
N GLY A 155 -7.87 -17.47 5.75
CA GLY A 155 -8.02 -18.39 4.64
C GLY A 155 -9.14 -17.91 3.69
N ALA A 156 -9.76 -18.81 2.94
CA ALA A 156 -10.57 -18.46 1.77
C ALA A 156 -11.87 -17.64 1.99
N SER A 157 -12.32 -17.35 3.22
CA SER A 157 -13.65 -16.72 3.38
C SER A 157 -13.85 -15.66 4.48
N ASN A 158 -12.96 -15.49 5.46
CA ASN A 158 -13.17 -14.49 6.51
C ASN A 158 -12.08 -13.40 6.48
N THR A 159 -12.42 -12.22 5.95
CA THR A 159 -11.59 -11.03 6.06
C THR A 159 -11.41 -10.64 7.53
N ILE A 160 -10.17 -10.61 8.00
CA ILE A 160 -9.80 -10.17 9.36
C ILE A 160 -9.60 -8.65 9.39
N GLY A 161 -9.06 -8.09 8.31
CA GLY A 161 -8.82 -6.66 8.17
C GLY A 161 -8.18 -6.29 6.85
N GLU A 162 -7.80 -5.02 6.76
CA GLU A 162 -7.13 -4.41 5.61
C GLU A 162 -5.97 -3.56 6.15
N LEU A 163 -4.86 -3.52 5.41
CA LEU A 163 -3.73 -2.63 5.63
C LEU A 163 -3.80 -1.46 4.66
N ASP A 164 -3.79 -0.24 5.21
CA ASP A 164 -3.79 0.99 4.42
C ASP A 164 -2.44 1.22 3.72
N ILE A 165 -1.32 0.79 4.33
CA ILE A 165 0.04 1.11 3.84
C ILE A 165 0.96 -0.10 3.92
N LEU A 166 1.69 -0.34 2.83
CA LEU A 166 2.79 -1.29 2.72
C LEU A 166 3.98 -0.66 2.01
N VAL A 167 5.17 -0.87 2.54
CA VAL A 167 6.43 -0.53 1.89
C VAL A 167 7.22 -1.81 1.67
N GLY A 168 7.58 -2.09 0.43
CA GLY A 168 8.35 -3.28 0.06
C GLY A 168 9.59 -2.97 -0.77
N GLU A 169 10.59 -3.84 -0.68
CA GLU A 169 11.76 -3.83 -1.58
C GLU A 169 11.38 -4.39 -2.94
N ARG A 170 11.73 -3.69 -4.04
CA ARG A 170 11.32 -4.11 -5.39
C ARG A 170 11.99 -5.40 -5.86
N GLU A 171 13.23 -5.68 -5.45
CA GLU A 171 13.96 -6.85 -5.95
C GLU A 171 13.41 -8.16 -5.37
N GLY A 172 13.30 -8.26 -4.04
CA GLY A 172 12.87 -9.47 -3.34
C GLY A 172 11.42 -9.46 -2.86
N CYS A 173 10.66 -8.39 -3.13
CA CYS A 173 9.29 -8.18 -2.65
C CYS A 173 9.13 -8.19 -1.12
N ARG A 174 10.22 -8.03 -0.37
CA ARG A 174 10.20 -8.08 1.09
C ARG A 174 9.54 -6.83 1.65
N ILE A 175 8.50 -7.00 2.47
CA ILE A 175 7.82 -5.93 3.18
C ILE A 175 8.68 -5.48 4.36
N ILE A 176 9.01 -4.19 4.37
CA ILE A 176 9.88 -3.57 5.39
C ILE A 176 9.12 -2.63 6.33
N ALA A 177 7.95 -2.14 5.91
CA ALA A 177 7.06 -1.38 6.75
C ALA A 177 5.59 -1.65 6.42
N ILE A 178 4.76 -1.58 7.45
CA ILE A 178 3.29 -1.62 7.38
C ILE A 178 2.73 -0.38 8.06
N GLY A 179 1.53 0.04 7.66
CA GLY A 179 0.93 1.20 8.27
C GLY A 179 -0.58 1.32 8.15
N GLU A 180 -1.08 2.28 8.91
CA GLU A 180 -2.48 2.66 9.01
C GLU A 180 -2.60 4.17 8.85
N SER A 181 -3.71 4.63 8.30
CA SER A 181 -4.03 6.04 8.12
C SER A 181 -5.34 6.38 8.84
N LYS A 182 -5.39 7.49 9.57
CA LYS A 182 -6.64 7.96 10.22
C LYS A 182 -6.78 9.47 10.15
N LEU A 183 -7.94 9.92 9.67
CA LEU A 183 -8.29 11.34 9.55
C LEU A 183 -8.70 11.98 10.89
N GLY A 184 -8.85 11.19 11.96
CA GLY A 184 -9.28 11.67 13.26
C GLY A 184 -8.18 11.52 14.31
N PRO A 185 -7.80 12.57 15.06
CA PRO A 185 -6.76 12.47 16.08
C PRO A 185 -7.12 11.55 17.25
N LYS A 186 -8.43 11.29 17.46
CA LYS A 186 -8.92 10.33 18.46
C LYS A 186 -8.83 8.87 18.02
N GLN A 187 -8.44 8.61 16.76
CA GLN A 187 -8.41 7.27 16.17
C GLN A 187 -7.04 6.58 16.28
N LEU A 188 -6.05 7.19 16.96
CA LEU A 188 -4.74 6.58 17.16
C LEU A 188 -4.83 5.21 17.85
N SER A 189 -5.70 5.08 18.84
CA SER A 189 -5.93 3.80 19.52
C SER A 189 -6.52 2.74 18.57
N HIS A 190 -7.35 3.15 17.61
CA HIS A 190 -7.87 2.28 16.57
C HIS A 190 -6.77 1.83 15.60
N ALA A 191 -5.96 2.74 15.07
CA ALA A 191 -4.84 2.40 14.20
C ALA A 191 -3.86 1.41 14.88
N ARG A 192 -3.52 1.66 16.15
CA ARG A 192 -2.67 0.74 16.93
C ARG A 192 -3.29 -0.64 17.10
N LYS A 193 -4.61 -0.72 17.35
CA LYS A 193 -5.33 -1.99 17.43
C LYS A 193 -5.35 -2.74 16.10
N GLN A 194 -5.50 -2.06 14.97
CA GLN A 194 -5.45 -2.69 13.65
C GLN A 194 -4.07 -3.28 13.35
N LEU A 195 -3.00 -2.50 13.56
CA LEU A 195 -1.63 -2.98 13.41
C LEU A 195 -1.32 -4.14 14.36
N GLN A 196 -1.75 -4.06 15.62
CA GLN A 196 -1.58 -5.17 16.57
C GLN A 196 -2.30 -6.43 16.08
N ARG A 197 -3.55 -6.30 15.61
CA ARG A 197 -4.32 -7.43 15.04
C ARG A 197 -3.59 -8.05 13.85
N PHE A 198 -2.99 -7.25 12.97
CA PHE A 198 -2.19 -7.77 11.86
C PHE A 198 -0.92 -8.48 12.33
N LEU A 199 -0.21 -7.94 13.32
CA LEU A 199 0.97 -8.59 13.90
C LEU A 199 0.61 -9.92 14.60
N ASP A 200 -0.53 -9.98 15.30
CA ASP A 200 -1.03 -11.21 15.92
C ASP A 200 -1.40 -12.25 14.85
N PHE A 201 -2.02 -11.81 13.76
CA PHE A 201 -2.27 -12.64 12.58
C PHE A 201 -0.96 -13.23 12.02
N LEU A 202 0.06 -12.41 11.80
CA LEU A 202 1.37 -12.88 11.34
C LEU A 202 1.98 -13.87 12.33
N ARG A 203 1.98 -13.59 13.64
CA ARG A 203 2.52 -14.55 14.63
C ARG A 203 1.84 -15.92 14.52
N THR A 204 0.53 -15.92 14.32
CA THR A 204 -0.25 -17.16 14.19
C THR A 204 0.12 -17.93 12.93
N LYS A 205 0.18 -17.25 11.77
CA LYS A 205 0.47 -17.92 10.48
C LYS A 205 1.95 -18.26 10.29
N CYS A 206 2.85 -17.48 10.88
CA CYS A 206 4.28 -17.73 10.87
C CYS A 206 4.72 -18.81 11.86
N ALA A 207 4.07 -18.97 13.02
CA ALA A 207 4.47 -19.97 14.01
C ALA A 207 4.35 -21.42 13.51
N GLY A 208 3.52 -21.66 12.50
CA GLY A 208 3.35 -22.97 11.86
C GLY A 208 4.08 -23.14 10.52
N SER A 209 4.80 -22.12 10.03
CA SER A 209 5.38 -22.13 8.68
C SER A 209 6.83 -21.61 8.70
N SER A 210 7.73 -22.26 7.96
CA SER A 210 9.07 -21.73 7.68
C SER A 210 9.05 -20.55 6.70
N GLN A 211 7.88 -19.96 6.46
CA GLN A 211 7.64 -19.01 5.39
C GLN A 211 7.97 -17.58 5.80
N CYS A 212 7.93 -17.23 7.09
CA CYS A 212 8.25 -15.87 7.53
C CYS A 212 9.74 -15.73 7.88
N GLY A 213 10.39 -14.73 7.27
CA GLY A 213 11.81 -14.39 7.48
C GLY A 213 12.10 -13.43 8.63
#